data_AF-A0A9X2XTR9-F1
#
_entry.id   AF-A0A9X2XTR9-F1
#
_cell.length_a   1.000
_cell.length_b   1.000
_cell.length_c   1.000
_cell.angle_alpha   90.00
_cell.angle_beta   90.00
_cell.angle_gamma   90.00
#
_symmetry.space_group_name_H-M   'P 1'
#
loop_
_entity.id
_entity.type
_entity.pdbx_description
1 polymer ?
#
loop_
_entity_poly.entity_id
_entity_poly.type
_entity_poly.pdbx_seq_one_letter_code
_entity_poly.pdbx_strand_id
1 'polypeptide(L)'
;MPSPAAMVSQTIGISTVTVNYSRPSVRGREIWGSLVPYGWNKQGFGSNNEAPWRAGANENTTITFTHDAEVEGHKIPAGTYGLFYAINKDNTGEVILSKDSKSWGSFWYNPERDAMRANIQLRTIPMTERLTYEFDSITKNTAELLLNWEKKQFPVKIQFAVDEIVIANAEEELKGPLGFTWQGYASAANYAIQNKVYADKALAWIDQAIAQNRNFTTLSIKARLLKEAGKTAEADQLMKEGVAIATENELNTYGYQLLASGEIDKAIEMFKLNTQRHPQSANTWDSLGEGYATKGDKKNAIANFKKSLSMNPPPNVRANSEKFLKQLGAM
;
A
#
# COMPACT_ATOMS: atom_id res chain seq x y z
N MET A 1 32.73 14.41 22.04
CA MET A 1 32.41 13.66 20.80
C MET A 1 30.97 13.94 20.42
N PRO A 2 30.68 14.22 19.13
CA PRO A 2 29.31 14.40 18.67
C PRO A 2 28.51 13.12 18.89
N SER A 3 27.20 13.24 19.06
CA SER A 3 26.34 12.05 19.13
C SER A 3 26.33 11.34 17.77
N PRO A 4 26.29 10.00 17.71
CA PRO A 4 26.25 9.29 16.43
C PRO A 4 25.02 9.68 15.61
N ALA A 5 25.18 9.81 14.29
CA ALA A 5 24.06 9.99 13.36
C ALA A 5 23.30 8.67 13.14
N ALA A 6 22.02 8.78 12.81
CA ALA A 6 21.13 7.69 12.43
C ALA A 6 20.03 8.19 11.49
N MET A 7 19.40 7.25 10.78
CA MET A 7 18.29 7.51 9.88
C MET A 7 17.26 6.39 10.00
N VAL A 8 15.98 6.73 9.94
CA VAL A 8 14.88 5.78 9.75
C VAL A 8 13.99 6.24 8.62
N SER A 9 13.42 5.31 7.85
CA SER A 9 12.52 5.62 6.74
C SER A 9 11.38 4.61 6.69
N GLN A 10 10.20 5.06 6.28
CA GLN A 10 9.01 4.24 6.12
C GLN A 10 8.20 4.70 4.90
N THR A 11 7.79 3.74 4.07
CA THR A 11 6.83 3.97 2.99
C THR A 11 5.41 3.66 3.46
N ILE A 12 4.49 4.60 3.27
CA ILE A 12 3.07 4.53 3.60
C ILE A 12 2.31 4.72 2.28
N GLY A 13 1.67 3.65 1.79
CA GLY A 13 1.16 3.63 0.42
C GLY A 13 2.30 3.77 -0.59
N ILE A 14 2.35 4.90 -1.28
CA ILE A 14 3.41 5.26 -2.26
C ILE A 14 4.28 6.43 -1.78
N SER A 15 4.01 6.95 -0.59
CA SER A 15 4.71 8.11 -0.02
C SER A 15 5.71 7.65 1.02
N THR A 16 6.89 8.26 1.06
CA THR A 16 7.96 7.89 1.99
C THR A 16 8.23 9.03 2.95
N VAL A 17 8.35 8.67 4.22
CA VAL A 17 8.81 9.56 5.30
C VAL A 17 10.21 9.14 5.70
N THR A 18 11.13 10.09 5.81
CA THR A 18 12.51 9.84 6.27
C THR A 18 12.86 10.78 7.40
N VAL A 19 13.40 10.26 8.50
CA VAL A 19 13.90 11.04 9.63
C VAL A 19 15.41 10.86 9.76
N ASN A 20 16.16 11.97 9.65
CA ASN A 20 17.60 12.01 9.90
C ASN A 20 17.85 12.69 11.24
N TYR A 21 18.59 12.04 12.14
CA TYR A 21 18.78 12.51 13.51
C TYR A 21 20.15 12.11 14.06
N SER A 22 20.58 12.79 15.13
CA SER A 22 21.67 12.31 15.97
C SER A 22 21.14 11.80 17.30
N ARG A 23 21.69 10.68 17.78
CA ARG A 23 21.12 9.89 18.87
C ARG A 23 21.95 9.95 20.16
N PRO A 24 21.72 10.93 21.06
CA PRO A 24 22.40 11.00 22.35
C PRO A 24 22.04 9.80 23.24
N SER A 25 22.91 9.50 24.21
CA SER A 25 22.69 8.44 25.22
C SER A 25 22.37 9.05 26.58
N VAL A 26 21.59 8.37 27.43
CA VAL A 26 21.23 8.88 28.76
C VAL A 26 22.47 8.98 29.65
N ARG A 27 23.26 7.89 29.74
CA ARG A 27 24.50 7.80 30.53
C ARG A 27 24.31 8.20 31.99
N GLY A 28 23.20 7.78 32.60
CA GLY A 28 22.87 8.07 34.00
C GLY A 28 22.58 9.54 34.31
N ARG A 29 22.43 10.41 33.30
CA ARG A 29 22.10 11.82 33.49
C ARG A 29 20.59 12.02 33.63
N GLU A 30 20.21 13.07 34.34
CA GLU A 30 18.84 13.57 34.30
C GLU A 30 18.57 14.22 32.95
N ILE A 31 17.60 13.67 32.21
CA ILE A 31 17.29 14.13 30.85
C ILE A 31 16.26 15.25 30.87
N TRP A 32 15.10 15.00 31.45
CA TRP A 32 13.95 15.90 31.37
C TRP A 32 13.97 16.95 32.47
N GLY A 33 13.90 18.23 32.10
CA GLY A 33 14.05 19.37 33.00
C GLY A 33 15.49 19.79 33.26
N SER A 34 16.47 19.04 32.74
CA SER A 34 17.89 19.34 32.86
C SER A 34 18.55 19.41 31.48
N LEU A 35 18.95 18.26 30.91
CA LEU A 35 19.56 18.24 29.57
C LEU A 35 18.60 18.71 28.47
N VAL A 36 17.34 18.31 28.57
CA VAL A 36 16.22 18.80 27.76
C VAL A 36 15.32 19.56 28.72
N PRO A 37 15.40 20.90 28.75
CA PRO A 37 14.54 21.67 29.64
C PRO A 37 13.08 21.58 29.19
N TYR A 38 12.16 21.77 30.13
CA TYR A 38 10.73 21.79 29.83
C TYR A 38 10.33 23.09 29.12
N GLY A 39 9.31 23.00 28.27
CA GLY A 39 8.74 24.10 27.52
C GLY A 39 9.67 24.66 26.45
N TRP A 40 9.45 25.93 26.17
CA TRP A 40 10.26 26.73 25.26
C TRP A 40 11.39 27.40 26.03
N ASN A 41 12.60 27.41 25.47
CA ASN A 41 13.79 27.83 26.22
C ASN A 41 14.69 28.74 25.40
N LYS A 42 15.13 29.85 26.02
CA LYS A 42 16.13 30.74 25.43
C LYS A 42 17.47 30.05 25.37
N GLN A 43 18.03 29.98 24.18
CA GLN A 43 19.36 29.42 23.99
C GLN A 43 20.42 30.47 24.37
N GLY A 44 21.48 30.06 25.06
CA GLY A 44 22.59 30.96 25.44
C GLY A 44 23.47 31.45 24.28
N PHE A 45 23.11 31.10 23.04
CA PHE A 45 23.80 31.44 21.80
C PHE A 45 22.79 31.41 20.63
N GLY A 46 23.00 32.18 19.56
CA GLY A 46 22.13 32.20 18.37
C GLY A 46 21.13 33.36 18.34
N SER A 47 19.92 33.13 17.83
CA SER A 47 18.87 34.14 17.61
C SER A 47 18.31 34.78 18.89
N ASN A 48 18.68 34.25 20.07
CA ASN A 48 18.20 34.69 21.39
C ASN A 48 16.67 34.60 21.58
N ASN A 49 15.98 33.90 20.66
CA ASN A 49 14.57 33.57 20.79
C ASN A 49 14.40 32.37 21.72
N GLU A 50 13.20 32.24 22.29
CA GLU A 50 12.77 30.99 22.87
C GLU A 50 12.64 29.93 21.77
N ALA A 51 13.16 28.74 22.04
CA ALA A 51 13.18 27.65 21.07
C ALA A 51 12.78 26.32 21.72
N PRO A 52 12.09 25.44 20.95
CA PRO A 52 11.82 24.08 21.36
C PRO A 52 13.08 23.20 21.25
N TRP A 53 13.02 22.01 21.84
CA TRP A 53 14.11 21.04 21.74
C TRP A 53 14.18 20.46 20.31
N ARG A 54 15.38 20.46 19.73
CA ARG A 54 15.72 19.88 18.40
C ARG A 54 15.50 18.38 18.23
N ALA A 55 14.87 17.73 19.20
CA ALA A 55 14.47 16.32 19.14
C ALA A 55 15.64 15.34 18.87
N GLY A 56 16.85 15.68 19.34
CA GLY A 56 18.09 15.02 18.97
C GLY A 56 19.33 15.75 19.52
N ALA A 57 20.47 15.57 18.85
CA ALA A 57 21.74 16.21 19.17
C ALA A 57 22.41 16.80 17.93
N ASN A 58 23.44 17.64 18.12
CA ASN A 58 24.18 18.30 17.04
C ASN A 58 23.26 19.19 16.17
N GLU A 59 23.17 18.94 14.85
CA GLU A 59 22.23 19.54 13.92
C GLU A 59 20.76 19.27 14.32
N ASN A 60 19.81 20.03 13.78
CA ASN A 60 18.42 19.72 14.02
C ASN A 60 18.03 18.38 13.40
N THR A 61 17.18 17.63 14.09
CA THR A 61 16.53 16.47 13.49
C THR A 61 15.71 16.94 12.30
N THR A 62 15.76 16.21 11.20
CA THR A 62 14.97 16.54 10.01
C THR A 62 14.01 15.42 9.67
N ILE A 63 12.86 15.80 9.13
CA ILE A 63 11.85 14.90 8.60
C ILE A 63 11.52 15.32 7.16
N THR A 64 11.53 14.35 6.26
CA THR A 64 11.29 14.55 4.83
C THR A 64 10.07 13.75 4.40
N PHE A 65 9.17 14.38 3.66
CA PHE A 65 8.00 13.75 3.05
C PHE A 65 8.12 13.82 1.53
N THR A 66 7.93 12.70 0.82
CA THR A 66 7.98 12.69 -0.66
C THR A 66 6.72 13.25 -1.32
N HIS A 67 5.61 13.31 -0.58
CA HIS A 67 4.33 13.87 -1.01
C HIS A 67 3.75 14.75 0.10
N ASP A 68 2.71 15.50 -0.23
CA ASP A 68 1.92 16.22 0.75
C ASP A 68 1.35 15.25 1.79
N ALA A 69 1.54 15.58 3.07
CA ALA A 69 1.17 14.77 4.22
C ALA A 69 0.19 15.52 5.12
N GLU A 70 -0.43 14.80 6.03
CA GLU A 70 -1.07 15.35 7.22
C GLU A 70 -0.32 14.86 8.46
N VAL A 71 0.10 15.78 9.32
CA VAL A 71 0.82 15.45 10.56
C VAL A 71 0.01 16.01 11.72
N GLU A 72 -0.47 15.12 12.60
CA GLU A 72 -1.37 15.49 13.71
C GLU A 72 -2.52 16.41 13.28
N GLY A 73 -3.20 16.08 12.17
CA GLY A 73 -4.33 16.88 11.65
C GLY A 73 -3.95 18.06 10.75
N HIS A 74 -2.65 18.40 10.63
CA HIS A 74 -2.20 19.57 9.88
C HIS A 74 -1.66 19.19 8.51
N LYS A 75 -2.13 19.86 7.45
CA LYS A 75 -1.63 19.67 6.09
C LYS A 75 -0.21 20.23 5.94
N ILE A 76 0.70 19.40 5.44
CA ILE A 76 2.12 19.69 5.25
C ILE A 76 2.51 19.36 3.82
N PRO A 77 2.94 20.35 3.01
CA PRO A 77 3.43 20.06 1.67
C PRO A 77 4.64 19.13 1.66
N ALA A 78 4.85 18.40 0.58
CA ALA A 78 6.06 17.62 0.35
C ALA A 78 7.31 18.49 0.56
N GLY A 79 8.34 17.93 1.20
CA GLY A 79 9.54 18.69 1.52
C GLY A 79 10.28 18.18 2.74
N THR A 80 11.33 18.89 3.11
CA THR A 80 12.14 18.59 4.30
C THR A 80 11.97 19.69 5.34
N TYR A 81 11.73 19.28 6.57
CA TYR A 81 11.44 20.16 7.70
C TYR A 81 12.36 19.84 8.87
N GLY A 82 12.68 20.83 9.68
CA GLY A 82 13.26 20.61 11.01
C GLY A 82 12.19 20.11 11.97
N LEU A 83 12.47 19.02 12.69
CA LEU A 83 11.57 18.41 13.68
C LEU A 83 11.99 18.84 15.09
N PHE A 84 11.05 19.42 15.82
CA PHE A 84 11.26 19.88 17.19
C PHE A 84 10.12 19.42 18.10
N TYR A 85 10.41 19.38 19.40
CA TYR A 85 9.41 19.18 20.45
C TYR A 85 9.54 20.21 21.56
N ALA A 86 8.41 20.76 22.02
CA ALA A 86 8.31 21.42 23.32
C ALA A 86 7.64 20.45 24.31
N ILE A 87 8.16 20.35 25.53
CA ILE A 87 7.76 19.26 26.45
C ILE A 87 7.35 19.84 27.79
N ASN A 88 6.19 19.47 28.29
CA ASN A 88 5.71 19.89 29.60
C ASN A 88 5.98 18.81 30.67
N LYS A 89 5.91 19.21 31.94
CA LYS A 89 6.18 18.31 33.09
C LYS A 89 5.15 17.19 33.23
N ASP A 90 3.94 17.40 32.73
CA ASP A 90 2.78 16.52 32.83
C ASP A 90 2.65 15.53 31.66
N ASN A 91 3.75 15.27 30.94
CA ASN A 91 3.78 14.43 29.74
C ASN A 91 2.90 14.95 28.59
N THR A 92 2.53 16.22 28.58
CA THR A 92 2.01 16.89 27.38
C THR A 92 3.14 17.60 26.64
N GLY A 93 2.91 18.00 25.40
CA GLY A 93 3.88 18.79 24.65
C GLY A 93 3.36 19.21 23.29
N GLU A 94 4.26 19.74 22.48
CA GLU A 94 4.01 20.13 21.10
C GLU A 94 5.02 19.43 20.20
N VAL A 95 4.57 18.90 19.07
CA VAL A 95 5.43 18.63 17.91
C VAL A 95 5.42 19.85 16.99
N ILE A 96 6.59 20.22 16.48
CA ILE A 96 6.75 21.36 15.58
C ILE A 96 7.53 20.93 14.35
N LEU A 97 7.03 21.32 13.18
CA LEU A 97 7.78 21.26 11.93
C LEU A 97 8.17 22.66 11.49
N SER A 98 9.46 22.93 11.40
CA SER A 98 10.01 24.19 10.91
C SER A 98 10.47 24.07 9.47
N LYS A 99 10.25 25.10 8.65
CA LYS A 99 10.79 25.19 7.28
C LYS A 99 12.33 25.31 7.26
N ASP A 100 12.96 25.56 8.42
CA ASP A 100 14.41 25.66 8.54
C ASP A 100 15.03 24.30 8.89
N SER A 101 15.43 23.54 7.88
CA SER A 101 15.92 22.16 8.02
C SER A 101 17.45 22.00 8.02
N LYS A 102 18.20 23.12 8.01
CA LYS A 102 19.68 23.12 7.94
C LYS A 102 20.34 23.72 9.18
N SER A 103 19.54 24.05 10.18
CA SER A 103 19.98 24.78 11.36
C SER A 103 20.77 23.88 12.32
N TRP A 104 21.83 24.43 12.92
CA TRP A 104 22.51 23.75 14.01
C TRP A 104 21.63 23.78 15.27
N GLY A 105 21.01 22.64 15.58
CA GLY A 105 20.12 22.49 16.72
C GLY A 105 18.98 23.51 16.74
N SER A 106 18.76 24.14 17.91
CA SER A 106 17.67 25.11 18.13
C SER A 106 18.15 26.57 18.14
N PHE A 107 19.43 26.84 17.88
CA PHE A 107 20.03 28.17 18.12
C PHE A 107 19.49 29.26 17.20
N TRP A 108 19.10 28.90 15.98
CA TRP A 108 18.57 29.83 14.98
C TRP A 108 17.07 29.63 14.75
N TYR A 109 16.38 29.02 15.71
CA TYR A 109 14.97 28.75 15.59
C TYR A 109 14.18 30.06 15.42
N ASN A 110 13.28 30.07 14.43
CA ASN A 110 12.37 31.16 14.15
C ASN A 110 10.91 30.65 14.13
N PRO A 111 10.06 31.04 15.10
CA PRO A 111 8.67 30.59 15.16
C PRO A 111 7.83 31.01 13.95
N GLU A 112 8.17 32.11 13.27
CA GLU A 112 7.47 32.55 12.05
C GLU A 112 7.70 31.61 10.87
N ARG A 113 8.68 30.71 10.97
CA ARG A 113 9.03 29.73 9.94
C ARG A 113 8.48 28.35 10.22
N ASP A 114 7.59 28.21 11.21
CA ASP A 114 6.88 26.95 11.43
C ASP A 114 5.92 26.66 10.28
N ALA A 115 5.97 25.43 9.80
CA ALA A 115 4.97 24.86 8.91
C ALA A 115 3.75 24.37 9.70
N MET A 116 3.97 23.82 10.91
CA MET A 116 2.91 23.50 11.85
C MET A 116 3.42 23.43 13.29
N ARG A 117 2.46 23.48 14.22
CA ARG A 117 2.59 23.00 15.60
C ARG A 117 1.35 22.18 15.93
N ALA A 118 1.51 21.10 16.67
CA ALA A 118 0.39 20.32 17.17
C ALA A 118 0.65 19.80 18.58
N ASN A 119 -0.39 19.78 19.40
CA ASN A 119 -0.30 19.21 20.74
C ASN A 119 -0.16 17.69 20.66
N ILE A 120 0.71 17.12 21.48
CA ILE A 120 0.91 15.68 21.61
C ILE A 120 0.84 15.24 23.07
N GLN A 121 0.40 14.00 23.27
CA GLN A 121 0.42 13.32 24.55
C GLN A 121 1.55 12.28 24.55
N LEU A 122 2.53 12.46 25.43
CA LEU A 122 3.66 11.54 25.57
C LEU A 122 3.21 10.29 26.33
N ARG A 123 3.86 9.17 25.99
CA ARG A 123 3.67 7.88 26.66
C ARG A 123 4.87 7.58 27.56
N THR A 124 4.61 6.88 28.66
CA THR A 124 5.69 6.32 29.48
C THR A 124 6.07 4.94 28.93
N ILE A 125 7.36 4.71 28.72
CA ILE A 125 7.92 3.46 28.19
C ILE A 125 9.04 2.95 29.09
N PRO A 126 9.47 1.68 28.95
CA PRO A 126 10.71 1.20 29.54
C PRO A 126 11.92 2.03 29.11
N MET A 127 12.99 1.98 29.91
CA MET A 127 14.22 2.74 29.70
C MET A 127 14.84 2.47 28.32
N THR A 128 15.00 3.54 27.54
CA THR A 128 15.67 3.55 26.25
C THR A 128 16.96 4.36 26.36
N GLU A 129 18.11 3.66 26.44
CA GLU A 129 19.41 4.30 26.70
C GLU A 129 19.83 5.29 25.61
N ARG A 130 19.51 4.98 24.35
CA ARG A 130 19.91 5.81 23.21
C ARG A 130 18.67 6.27 22.45
N LEU A 131 18.56 7.59 22.23
CA LEU A 131 17.45 8.17 21.50
C LEU A 131 17.27 7.45 20.16
N THR A 132 16.06 6.97 19.91
CA THR A 132 15.75 6.16 18.72
C THR A 132 14.45 6.64 18.11
N TYR A 133 14.42 6.76 16.79
CA TYR A 133 13.18 6.92 16.04
C TYR A 133 12.81 5.62 15.35
N GLU A 134 11.52 5.29 15.35
CA GLU A 134 10.93 4.16 14.64
C GLU A 134 9.52 4.51 14.14
N PHE A 135 8.99 3.69 13.23
CA PHE A 135 7.61 3.78 12.77
C PHE A 135 6.83 2.56 13.25
N ASP A 136 5.61 2.77 13.71
CA ASP A 136 4.70 1.70 14.14
C ASP A 136 3.25 2.02 13.70
N SER A 137 2.30 1.11 13.98
CA SER A 137 0.87 1.26 13.68
C SER A 137 0.59 1.61 12.21
N ILE A 138 1.34 0.98 11.31
CA ILE A 138 1.31 1.26 9.88
C ILE A 138 0.02 0.68 9.27
N THR A 139 -0.71 1.52 8.56
CA THR A 139 -1.86 1.16 7.72
C THR A 139 -1.57 1.54 6.27
N LYS A 140 -2.56 1.34 5.39
CA LYS A 140 -2.49 1.81 4.00
C LYS A 140 -2.17 3.32 3.91
N ASN A 141 -2.76 4.13 4.79
CA ASN A 141 -2.75 5.59 4.67
C ASN A 141 -2.04 6.30 5.83
N THR A 142 -1.68 5.59 6.90
CA THR A 142 -1.17 6.19 8.13
C THR A 142 0.01 5.41 8.71
N ALA A 143 0.84 6.10 9.50
CA ALA A 143 1.77 5.48 10.44
C ALA A 143 1.94 6.41 11.65
N GLU A 144 2.49 5.89 12.74
CA GLU A 144 2.92 6.68 13.89
C GLU A 144 4.45 6.74 13.91
N LEU A 145 5.03 7.94 13.87
CA LEU A 145 6.45 8.17 14.14
C LEU A 145 6.64 8.21 15.65
N LEU A 146 7.55 7.39 16.16
CA LEU A 146 7.85 7.28 17.58
C LEU A 146 9.28 7.76 17.84
N LEU A 147 9.45 8.80 18.65
CA LEU A 147 10.73 9.08 19.32
C LEU A 147 10.73 8.36 20.66
N ASN A 148 11.67 7.45 20.89
CA ASN A 148 11.89 6.76 22.16
C ASN A 148 13.20 7.23 22.79
N TRP A 149 13.16 7.79 24.01
CA TRP A 149 14.37 8.09 24.76
C TRP A 149 14.10 8.15 26.26
N GLU A 150 15.02 7.60 27.06
CA GLU A 150 14.79 7.41 28.49
C GLU A 150 13.46 6.65 28.68
N LYS A 151 12.54 7.12 29.51
CA LYS A 151 11.24 6.49 29.77
C LYS A 151 10.09 7.22 29.08
N LYS A 152 10.38 8.05 28.07
CA LYS A 152 9.36 8.80 27.32
C LYS A 152 9.34 8.41 25.85
N GLN A 153 8.12 8.31 25.33
CA GLN A 153 7.83 8.12 23.92
C GLN A 153 6.98 9.29 23.40
N PHE A 154 7.32 9.79 22.22
CA PHE A 154 6.67 10.91 21.54
C PHE A 154 5.99 10.38 20.28
N PRO A 155 4.70 10.01 20.36
CA PRO A 155 3.95 9.59 19.19
C PRO A 155 3.57 10.79 18.33
N VAL A 156 3.76 10.65 17.02
CA VAL A 156 3.31 11.61 15.99
C VAL A 156 2.63 10.85 14.86
N LYS A 157 1.33 11.02 14.71
CA LYS A 157 0.54 10.45 13.61
C LYS A 157 0.83 11.18 12.32
N ILE A 158 1.17 10.40 11.30
CA ILE A 158 1.39 10.86 9.93
C ILE A 158 0.40 10.14 9.01
N GLN A 159 -0.20 10.88 8.11
CA GLN A 159 -1.19 10.40 7.16
C GLN A 159 -0.90 10.92 5.76
N PHE A 160 -1.18 10.10 4.75
CA PHE A 160 -1.14 10.47 3.34
C PHE A 160 -2.49 10.20 2.69
N ALA A 161 -2.90 11.08 1.76
CA ALA A 161 -4.07 10.88 0.91
C ALA A 161 -3.73 9.91 -0.24
N VAL A 162 -3.34 8.66 0.09
CA VAL A 162 -2.76 7.70 -0.86
C VAL A 162 -3.60 7.52 -2.12
N ASP A 163 -4.92 7.39 -1.96
CA ASP A 163 -5.83 7.23 -3.10
C ASP A 163 -5.85 8.45 -4.02
N GLU A 164 -5.80 9.66 -3.46
CA GLU A 164 -5.71 10.89 -4.23
C GLU A 164 -4.38 10.97 -5.00
N ILE A 165 -3.27 10.64 -4.33
CA ILE A 165 -1.93 10.67 -4.94
C ILE A 165 -1.83 9.65 -6.08
N VAL A 166 -2.30 8.41 -5.88
CA VAL A 166 -2.26 7.39 -6.94
C VAL A 166 -3.12 7.79 -8.13
N ILE A 167 -4.31 8.35 -7.89
CA ILE A 167 -5.23 8.77 -8.95
C ILE A 167 -4.67 9.96 -9.72
N ALA A 168 -4.11 10.96 -9.03
CA ALA A 168 -3.46 12.10 -9.68
C ALA A 168 -2.24 11.65 -10.50
N ASN A 169 -1.42 10.74 -9.99
CA ASN A 169 -0.30 10.20 -10.74
C ASN A 169 -0.77 9.42 -11.98
N ALA A 170 -1.82 8.59 -11.85
CA ALA A 170 -2.40 7.90 -13.00
C ALA A 170 -2.91 8.89 -14.06
N GLU A 171 -3.54 10.01 -13.66
CA GLU A 171 -3.96 11.06 -14.60
C GLU A 171 -2.79 11.68 -15.37
N GLU A 172 -1.66 11.94 -14.70
CA GLU A 172 -0.46 12.46 -15.36
C GLU A 172 0.21 11.41 -16.27
N GLU A 173 0.36 10.17 -15.79
CA GLU A 173 0.96 9.07 -16.56
C GLU A 173 0.17 8.73 -17.83
N LEU A 174 -1.16 8.82 -17.76
CA LEU A 174 -2.05 8.61 -18.90
C LEU A 174 -1.99 9.73 -19.95
N LYS A 175 -1.30 10.85 -19.69
CA LYS A 175 -0.96 11.84 -20.74
C LYS A 175 0.27 11.42 -21.55
N GLY A 176 1.03 10.45 -21.07
CA GLY A 176 2.24 9.93 -21.71
C GLY A 176 2.03 8.61 -22.47
N PRO A 177 3.10 7.83 -22.70
CA PRO A 177 3.06 6.55 -23.42
C PRO A 177 1.97 5.58 -22.94
N LEU A 178 1.71 5.53 -21.63
CA LEU A 178 0.68 4.67 -21.04
C LEU A 178 -0.73 5.02 -21.53
N GLY A 179 -0.99 6.29 -21.84
CA GLY A 179 -2.23 6.77 -22.44
C GLY A 179 -2.52 6.28 -23.85
N PHE A 180 -1.53 5.69 -24.55
CA PHE A 180 -1.74 5.06 -25.85
C PHE A 180 -2.02 3.56 -25.75
N THR A 181 -2.10 3.02 -24.53
CA THR A 181 -2.33 1.60 -24.28
C THR A 181 -3.58 1.39 -23.44
N TRP A 182 -4.39 0.40 -23.82
CA TRP A 182 -5.59 0.07 -23.06
C TRP A 182 -5.23 -0.39 -21.65
N GLN A 183 -4.03 -0.98 -21.46
CA GLN A 183 -3.52 -1.45 -20.18
C GLN A 183 -3.33 -0.30 -19.18
N GLY A 184 -2.85 0.87 -19.63
CA GLY A 184 -2.71 2.03 -18.76
C GLY A 184 -4.06 2.43 -18.16
N TYR A 185 -5.05 2.65 -19.03
CA TYR A 185 -6.40 3.01 -18.61
C TYR A 185 -7.08 1.92 -17.76
N ALA A 186 -6.97 0.66 -18.18
CA ALA A 186 -7.54 -0.47 -17.45
C ALA A 186 -6.92 -0.63 -16.05
N SER A 187 -5.61 -0.41 -15.92
CA SER A 187 -4.91 -0.44 -14.63
C SER A 187 -5.41 0.66 -13.69
N ALA A 188 -5.50 1.90 -14.19
CA ALA A 188 -6.00 3.03 -13.42
C ALA A 188 -7.46 2.82 -12.96
N ALA A 189 -8.32 2.35 -13.87
CA ALA A 189 -9.70 1.99 -13.53
C ALA A 189 -9.77 0.86 -12.49
N ASN A 190 -8.94 -0.18 -12.65
CA ASN A 190 -8.89 -1.30 -11.73
C ASN A 190 -8.45 -0.87 -10.33
N TYR A 191 -7.45 0.01 -10.20
CA TYR A 191 -7.04 0.57 -8.91
C TYR A 191 -8.21 1.30 -8.21
N ALA A 192 -8.89 2.18 -8.96
CA ALA A 192 -10.01 2.97 -8.45
C ALA A 192 -11.15 2.06 -7.94
N ILE A 193 -11.51 1.03 -8.69
CA ILE A 193 -12.53 0.03 -8.31
C ILE A 193 -12.09 -0.77 -7.06
N GLN A 194 -10.88 -1.32 -7.05
CA GLN A 194 -10.39 -2.13 -5.94
C GLN A 194 -10.37 -1.36 -4.61
N ASN A 195 -10.05 -0.07 -4.67
CA ASN A 195 -10.02 0.82 -3.51
C ASN A 195 -11.35 1.53 -3.24
N LYS A 196 -12.37 1.32 -4.09
CA LYS A 196 -13.70 1.93 -4.01
C LYS A 196 -13.66 3.46 -3.97
N VAL A 197 -12.81 4.04 -4.80
CA VAL A 197 -12.57 5.49 -4.89
C VAL A 197 -12.76 5.97 -6.33
N TYR A 198 -13.22 7.21 -6.50
CA TYR A 198 -13.32 7.88 -7.81
C TYR A 198 -14.02 7.06 -8.91
N ALA A 199 -15.20 6.50 -8.60
CA ALA A 199 -15.96 5.63 -9.52
C ALA A 199 -16.20 6.27 -10.91
N ASP A 200 -16.43 7.58 -10.97
CA ASP A 200 -16.62 8.30 -12.25
C ASP A 200 -15.35 8.29 -13.11
N LYS A 201 -14.17 8.48 -12.50
CA LYS A 201 -12.88 8.37 -13.20
C LYS A 201 -12.64 6.93 -13.65
N ALA A 202 -12.95 5.96 -12.78
CA ALA A 202 -12.84 4.54 -13.11
C ALA A 202 -13.69 4.19 -14.35
N LEU A 203 -14.92 4.71 -14.41
CA LEU A 203 -15.83 4.52 -15.55
C LEU A 203 -15.25 5.13 -16.84
N ALA A 204 -14.81 6.39 -16.77
CA ALA A 204 -14.23 7.08 -17.93
C ALA A 204 -13.00 6.35 -18.47
N TRP A 205 -12.09 5.92 -17.58
CA TRP A 205 -10.90 5.18 -17.98
C TRP A 205 -11.23 3.80 -18.54
N ILE A 206 -12.14 3.04 -17.92
CA ILE A 206 -12.45 1.72 -18.46
C ILE A 206 -13.16 1.80 -19.81
N ASP A 207 -13.98 2.82 -20.03
CA ASP A 207 -14.60 3.08 -21.34
C ASP A 207 -13.55 3.41 -22.39
N GLN A 208 -12.54 4.21 -22.03
CA GLN A 208 -11.42 4.50 -22.91
C GLN A 208 -10.58 3.25 -23.22
N ALA A 209 -10.31 2.39 -22.23
CA ALA A 209 -9.62 1.13 -22.43
C ALA A 209 -10.39 0.20 -23.38
N ILE A 210 -11.72 0.11 -23.22
CA ILE A 210 -12.60 -0.68 -24.11
C ILE A 210 -12.58 -0.13 -25.54
N ALA A 211 -12.60 1.19 -25.70
CA ALA A 211 -12.54 1.83 -27.02
C ALA A 211 -11.22 1.53 -27.75
N GLN A 212 -10.10 1.45 -27.01
CA GLN A 212 -8.80 1.06 -27.57
C GLN A 212 -8.68 -0.44 -27.85
N ASN A 213 -9.15 -1.27 -26.92
CA ASN A 213 -9.13 -2.72 -27.07
C ASN A 213 -10.25 -3.38 -26.27
N ARG A 214 -11.32 -3.77 -26.98
CA ARG A 214 -12.42 -4.55 -26.42
C ARG A 214 -12.00 -6.01 -26.29
N ASN A 215 -11.70 -6.44 -25.08
CA ASN A 215 -11.27 -7.81 -24.76
C ASN A 215 -11.91 -8.30 -23.45
N PHE A 216 -11.66 -9.55 -23.06
CA PHE A 216 -12.23 -10.12 -21.83
C PHE A 216 -11.88 -9.29 -20.59
N THR A 217 -10.62 -8.85 -20.48
CA THR A 217 -10.14 -8.07 -19.32
C THR A 217 -10.85 -6.73 -19.19
N THR A 218 -10.94 -5.94 -20.26
CA THR A 218 -11.58 -4.61 -20.21
C THR A 218 -13.08 -4.70 -19.94
N LEU A 219 -13.76 -5.70 -20.51
CA LEU A 219 -15.17 -5.96 -20.23
C LEU A 219 -15.41 -6.44 -18.80
N SER A 220 -14.52 -7.28 -18.26
CA SER A 220 -14.63 -7.78 -16.89
C SER A 220 -14.48 -6.67 -15.85
N ILE A 221 -13.54 -5.75 -16.06
CA ILE A 221 -13.36 -4.59 -15.18
C ILE A 221 -14.61 -3.70 -15.19
N LYS A 222 -15.17 -3.40 -16.38
CA LYS A 222 -16.41 -2.60 -16.48
C LYS A 222 -17.60 -3.33 -15.86
N ALA A 223 -17.72 -4.63 -16.07
CA ALA A 223 -18.78 -5.43 -15.46
C ALA A 223 -18.73 -5.36 -13.92
N ARG A 224 -17.54 -5.46 -13.31
CA ARG A 224 -17.41 -5.30 -11.85
C ARG A 224 -17.83 -3.91 -11.38
N LEU A 225 -17.42 -2.86 -12.08
CA LEU A 225 -17.85 -1.49 -11.77
C LEU A 225 -19.38 -1.31 -11.86
N LEU A 226 -20.00 -1.85 -12.92
CA LEU A 226 -21.46 -1.83 -13.07
C LEU A 226 -22.16 -2.62 -11.96
N LYS A 227 -21.60 -3.75 -11.55
CA LYS A 227 -22.14 -4.56 -10.45
C LYS A 227 -22.09 -3.79 -9.12
N GLU A 228 -21.01 -3.08 -8.83
CA GLU A 228 -20.91 -2.20 -7.66
C GLU A 228 -21.92 -1.05 -7.71
N ALA A 229 -22.24 -0.55 -8.91
CA ALA A 229 -23.30 0.43 -9.13
C ALA A 229 -24.73 -0.15 -9.14
N GLY A 230 -24.91 -1.44 -8.81
CA GLY A 230 -26.22 -2.10 -8.79
C GLY A 230 -26.79 -2.47 -10.17
N LYS A 231 -26.02 -2.28 -11.24
CA LYS A 231 -26.41 -2.57 -12.64
C LYS A 231 -26.07 -4.00 -13.04
N THR A 232 -26.57 -4.97 -12.27
CA THR A 232 -26.18 -6.38 -12.43
C THR A 232 -26.51 -6.95 -13.81
N ALA A 233 -27.66 -6.61 -14.40
CA ALA A 233 -28.03 -7.12 -15.73
C ALA A 233 -27.05 -6.65 -16.84
N GLU A 234 -26.63 -5.38 -16.79
CA GLU A 234 -25.63 -4.83 -17.72
C GLU A 234 -24.25 -5.48 -17.48
N ALA A 235 -23.86 -5.67 -16.21
CA ALA A 235 -22.62 -6.35 -15.85
C ALA A 235 -22.59 -7.79 -16.38
N ASP A 236 -23.66 -8.55 -16.19
CA ASP A 236 -23.77 -9.93 -16.66
C ASP A 236 -23.73 -10.01 -18.19
N GLN A 237 -24.34 -9.05 -18.87
CA GLN A 237 -24.29 -8.96 -20.33
C GLN A 237 -22.85 -8.71 -20.82
N LEU A 238 -22.12 -7.77 -20.19
CA LEU A 238 -20.71 -7.53 -20.53
C LEU A 238 -19.83 -8.74 -20.24
N MET A 239 -20.08 -9.47 -19.15
CA MET A 239 -19.35 -10.70 -18.86
C MET A 239 -19.61 -11.78 -19.90
N LYS A 240 -20.86 -11.95 -20.36
CA LYS A 240 -21.18 -12.89 -21.46
C LYS A 240 -20.42 -12.54 -22.73
N GLU A 241 -20.40 -11.26 -23.09
CA GLU A 241 -19.64 -10.78 -24.26
C GLU A 241 -18.14 -11.00 -24.09
N GLY A 242 -17.59 -10.72 -22.91
CA GLY A 242 -16.21 -11.00 -22.58
C GLY A 242 -15.89 -12.49 -22.75
N VAL A 243 -16.68 -13.37 -22.13
CA VAL A 243 -16.52 -14.83 -22.24
C VAL A 243 -16.61 -15.30 -23.68
N ALA A 244 -17.43 -14.66 -24.53
CA ALA A 244 -17.52 -14.99 -25.96
C ALA A 244 -16.20 -14.79 -26.70
N ILE A 245 -15.41 -13.77 -26.33
CA ILE A 245 -14.15 -13.39 -27.01
C ILE A 245 -12.87 -13.75 -26.21
N ALA A 246 -13.02 -14.32 -25.03
CA ALA A 246 -11.90 -14.66 -24.15
C ALA A 246 -10.97 -15.71 -24.79
N THR A 247 -9.67 -15.51 -24.61
CA THR A 247 -8.62 -16.48 -24.96
C THR A 247 -8.65 -17.70 -24.04
N GLU A 248 -7.95 -18.78 -24.45
CA GLU A 248 -7.76 -19.98 -23.62
C GLU A 248 -7.29 -19.63 -22.20
N ASN A 249 -6.28 -18.77 -22.10
CA ASN A 249 -5.68 -18.38 -20.83
C ASN A 249 -6.61 -17.52 -19.98
N GLU A 250 -7.36 -16.60 -20.60
CA GLU A 250 -8.33 -15.75 -19.90
C GLU A 250 -9.51 -16.57 -19.37
N LEU A 251 -10.07 -17.48 -20.17
CA LEU A 251 -11.10 -18.41 -19.71
C LEU A 251 -10.61 -19.28 -18.56
N ASN A 252 -9.37 -19.78 -18.64
CA ASN A 252 -8.78 -20.59 -17.59
C ASN A 252 -8.64 -19.80 -16.30
N THR A 253 -8.05 -18.60 -16.40
CA THR A 253 -7.86 -17.69 -15.26
C THR A 253 -9.20 -17.34 -14.61
N TYR A 254 -10.22 -17.06 -15.40
CA TYR A 254 -11.56 -16.76 -14.90
C TYR A 254 -12.20 -17.97 -14.20
N GLY A 255 -12.03 -19.18 -14.75
CA GLY A 255 -12.46 -20.41 -14.10
C GLY A 255 -11.83 -20.58 -12.70
N TYR A 256 -10.51 -20.33 -12.56
CA TYR A 256 -9.85 -20.40 -11.26
C TYR A 256 -10.26 -19.29 -10.29
N GLN A 257 -10.54 -18.08 -10.80
CA GLN A 257 -11.12 -17.01 -9.97
C GLN A 257 -12.48 -17.40 -9.40
N LEU A 258 -13.33 -18.05 -10.21
CA LEU A 258 -14.62 -18.57 -9.78
C LEU A 258 -14.48 -19.72 -8.77
N LEU A 259 -13.48 -20.60 -8.91
CA LEU A 259 -13.19 -21.61 -7.89
C LEU A 259 -12.80 -20.95 -6.56
N ALA A 260 -11.90 -19.94 -6.60
CA ALA A 260 -11.46 -19.23 -5.42
C ALA A 260 -12.59 -18.44 -4.73
N SER A 261 -13.60 -17.98 -5.48
CA SER A 261 -14.81 -17.35 -4.93
C SER A 261 -15.87 -18.35 -4.45
N GLY A 262 -15.63 -19.66 -4.58
CA GLY A 262 -16.58 -20.71 -4.21
C GLY A 262 -17.69 -20.95 -5.23
N GLU A 263 -17.65 -20.29 -6.39
CA GLU A 263 -18.61 -20.45 -7.50
C GLU A 263 -18.25 -21.66 -8.37
N ILE A 264 -18.17 -22.85 -7.73
CA ILE A 264 -17.62 -24.08 -8.31
C ILE A 264 -18.32 -24.48 -9.62
N ASP A 265 -19.65 -24.40 -9.67
CA ASP A 265 -20.41 -24.79 -10.87
C ASP A 265 -20.12 -23.86 -12.05
N LYS A 266 -20.03 -22.54 -11.82
CA LYS A 266 -19.67 -21.58 -12.87
C LYS A 266 -18.24 -21.77 -13.34
N ALA A 267 -17.32 -22.09 -12.43
CA ALA A 267 -15.95 -22.43 -12.80
C ALA A 267 -15.90 -23.64 -13.75
N ILE A 268 -16.63 -24.71 -13.42
CA ILE A 268 -16.75 -25.89 -14.27
C ILE A 268 -17.35 -25.54 -15.63
N GLU A 269 -18.35 -24.66 -15.70
CA GLU A 269 -18.89 -24.17 -16.98
C GLU A 269 -17.82 -23.48 -17.82
N MET A 270 -16.99 -22.62 -17.22
CA MET A 270 -15.90 -21.94 -17.94
C MET A 270 -14.82 -22.92 -18.40
N PHE A 271 -14.43 -23.89 -17.57
CA PHE A 271 -13.46 -24.92 -17.97
C PHE A 271 -14.01 -25.82 -19.08
N LYS A 272 -15.30 -26.21 -19.02
CA LYS A 272 -15.96 -26.95 -20.11
C LYS A 272 -15.94 -26.16 -21.40
N LEU A 273 -16.31 -24.88 -21.36
CA LEU A 273 -16.24 -24.01 -22.52
C LEU A 273 -14.83 -23.93 -23.08
N ASN A 274 -13.81 -23.87 -22.20
CA ASN A 274 -12.41 -23.86 -22.60
C ASN A 274 -12.01 -25.17 -23.30
N THR A 275 -12.41 -26.34 -22.79
CA THR A 275 -12.17 -27.63 -23.47
C THR A 275 -12.89 -27.73 -24.83
N GLN A 276 -14.06 -27.09 -24.98
CA GLN A 276 -14.79 -27.09 -26.25
C GLN A 276 -14.10 -26.22 -27.30
N ARG A 277 -13.57 -25.07 -26.90
CA ARG A 277 -12.85 -24.16 -27.81
C ARG A 277 -11.42 -24.59 -28.09
N HIS A 278 -10.78 -25.25 -27.13
CA HIS A 278 -9.38 -25.68 -27.19
C HIS A 278 -9.25 -27.18 -26.87
N PRO A 279 -9.87 -28.07 -27.66
CA PRO A 279 -9.92 -29.51 -27.36
C PRO A 279 -8.56 -30.21 -27.43
N GLN A 280 -7.57 -29.57 -28.06
CA GLN A 280 -6.19 -30.05 -28.19
C GLN A 280 -5.26 -29.52 -27.09
N SER A 281 -5.73 -28.68 -26.18
CA SER A 281 -4.94 -28.23 -25.04
C SER A 281 -5.12 -29.17 -23.85
N ALA A 282 -4.04 -29.86 -23.46
CA ALA A 282 -4.06 -30.74 -22.29
C ALA A 282 -4.36 -29.96 -20.99
N ASN A 283 -3.97 -28.68 -20.93
CA ASN A 283 -4.18 -27.80 -19.78
C ASN A 283 -5.67 -27.53 -19.50
N THR A 284 -6.50 -27.41 -20.55
CA THR A 284 -7.94 -27.16 -20.37
C THR A 284 -8.66 -28.37 -19.78
N TRP A 285 -8.27 -29.58 -20.19
CA TRP A 285 -8.77 -30.83 -19.62
C TRP A 285 -8.29 -31.03 -18.17
N ASP A 286 -7.03 -30.71 -17.88
CA ASP A 286 -6.48 -30.75 -16.51
C ASP A 286 -7.27 -29.82 -15.58
N SER A 287 -7.47 -28.56 -16.01
CA SER A 287 -8.21 -27.55 -15.24
C SER A 287 -9.69 -27.92 -15.06
N LEU A 288 -10.33 -28.54 -16.07
CA LEU A 288 -11.68 -29.10 -15.91
C LEU A 288 -11.70 -30.25 -14.89
N GLY A 289 -10.66 -31.09 -14.88
CA GLY A 289 -10.46 -32.13 -13.87
C GLY A 289 -10.39 -31.56 -12.45
N GLU A 290 -9.64 -30.47 -12.25
CA GLU A 290 -9.56 -29.77 -10.97
C GLU A 290 -10.91 -29.20 -10.52
N GLY A 291 -11.67 -28.59 -11.43
CA GLY A 291 -13.02 -28.11 -11.15
C GLY A 291 -13.93 -29.23 -10.62
N TYR A 292 -13.93 -30.39 -11.29
CA TYR A 292 -14.69 -31.56 -10.83
C TYR A 292 -14.17 -32.15 -9.51
N ALA A 293 -12.85 -32.21 -9.32
CA ALA A 293 -12.25 -32.69 -8.09
C ALA A 293 -12.66 -31.81 -6.91
N THR A 294 -12.65 -30.48 -7.09
CA THR A 294 -13.10 -29.50 -6.11
C THR A 294 -14.59 -29.65 -5.77
N LYS A 295 -15.42 -29.98 -6.77
CA LYS A 295 -16.85 -30.32 -6.57
C LYS A 295 -17.06 -31.65 -5.84
N GLY A 296 -16.06 -32.51 -5.74
CA GLY A 296 -16.18 -33.88 -5.24
C GLY A 296 -16.67 -34.89 -6.28
N ASP A 297 -16.80 -34.49 -7.55
CA ASP A 297 -17.19 -35.37 -8.65
C ASP A 297 -15.98 -36.17 -9.15
N LYS A 298 -15.65 -37.22 -8.38
CA LYS A 298 -14.48 -38.07 -8.64
C LYS A 298 -14.51 -38.68 -10.04
N LYS A 299 -15.68 -39.10 -10.51
CA LYS A 299 -15.84 -39.77 -11.81
C LYS A 299 -15.40 -38.84 -12.94
N ASN A 300 -15.94 -37.63 -12.97
CA ASN A 300 -15.60 -36.67 -14.01
C ASN A 300 -14.17 -36.12 -13.82
N ALA A 301 -13.70 -35.93 -12.59
CA ALA A 301 -12.31 -35.53 -12.34
C ALA A 301 -11.31 -36.51 -12.96
N ILE A 302 -11.43 -37.80 -12.63
CA ILE A 302 -10.56 -38.87 -13.14
C ILE A 302 -10.59 -38.92 -14.68
N ALA A 303 -11.78 -38.81 -15.29
CA ALA A 303 -11.93 -38.85 -16.74
C ALA A 303 -11.15 -37.71 -17.42
N ASN A 304 -11.20 -36.49 -16.87
CA ASN A 304 -10.56 -35.32 -17.44
C ASN A 304 -9.04 -35.31 -17.23
N PHE A 305 -8.53 -35.73 -16.06
CA PHE A 305 -7.09 -35.89 -15.86
C PHE A 305 -6.48 -36.96 -16.78
N LYS A 306 -7.17 -38.12 -16.95
CA LYS A 306 -6.74 -39.14 -17.93
C LYS A 306 -6.77 -38.61 -19.36
N LYS A 307 -7.77 -37.79 -19.70
CA LYS A 307 -7.83 -37.12 -21.00
C LYS A 307 -6.64 -36.19 -21.20
N SER A 308 -6.30 -35.35 -20.21
CA SER A 308 -5.12 -34.49 -20.25
C SER A 308 -3.83 -35.30 -20.48
N LEU A 309 -3.59 -36.35 -19.69
CA LEU A 309 -2.40 -37.19 -19.80
C LEU A 309 -2.26 -37.89 -21.17
N SER A 310 -3.37 -38.27 -21.80
CA SER A 310 -3.36 -38.88 -23.14
C SER A 310 -2.81 -37.96 -24.24
N MET A 311 -2.69 -36.66 -23.97
CA MET A 311 -2.29 -35.64 -24.93
C MET A 311 -0.81 -35.24 -24.80
N ASN A 312 -0.02 -36.03 -24.05
CA ASN A 312 1.39 -35.77 -23.78
C ASN A 312 1.68 -34.34 -23.25
N PRO A 313 1.07 -33.95 -22.11
CA PRO A 313 1.17 -32.59 -21.59
C PRO A 313 2.61 -32.19 -21.22
N PRO A 314 2.89 -30.88 -21.09
CA PRO A 314 4.14 -30.40 -20.51
C PRO A 314 4.31 -30.92 -19.06
N PRO A 315 5.54 -31.01 -18.54
CA PRO A 315 5.83 -31.66 -17.26
C PRO A 315 4.99 -31.17 -16.08
N ASN A 316 4.69 -29.87 -16.01
CA ASN A 316 3.88 -29.29 -14.94
C ASN A 316 2.43 -29.79 -14.97
N VAL A 317 1.80 -29.81 -16.15
CA VAL A 317 0.42 -30.29 -16.33
C VAL A 317 0.36 -31.81 -16.10
N ARG A 318 1.37 -32.55 -16.57
CA ARG A 318 1.50 -33.99 -16.29
C ARG A 318 1.53 -34.24 -14.77
N ALA A 319 2.47 -33.60 -14.07
CA ALA A 319 2.64 -33.79 -12.63
C ALA A 319 1.36 -33.44 -11.84
N ASN A 320 0.62 -32.41 -12.25
CA ASN A 320 -0.64 -32.03 -11.62
C ASN A 320 -1.72 -33.11 -11.80
N SER A 321 -1.98 -33.53 -13.05
CA SER A 321 -2.90 -34.62 -13.36
C SER A 321 -2.56 -35.91 -12.60
N GLU A 322 -1.28 -36.29 -12.57
CA GLU A 322 -0.82 -37.49 -11.88
C GLU A 322 -1.04 -37.42 -10.35
N LYS A 323 -0.73 -36.28 -9.75
CA LYS A 323 -0.97 -36.00 -8.33
C LYS A 323 -2.46 -36.18 -7.98
N PHE A 324 -3.36 -35.57 -8.75
CA PHE A 324 -4.80 -35.67 -8.48
C PHE A 324 -5.31 -37.10 -8.70
N LEU A 325 -4.88 -37.80 -9.75
CA LEU A 325 -5.26 -39.20 -9.96
C LEU A 325 -4.83 -40.11 -8.81
N LYS A 326 -3.62 -39.92 -8.27
CA LYS A 326 -3.15 -40.63 -7.07
C LYS A 326 -4.01 -40.33 -5.85
N GLN A 327 -4.34 -39.06 -5.61
CA GLN A 327 -5.23 -38.65 -4.51
C GLN A 327 -6.65 -39.24 -4.64
N LEU A 328 -7.11 -39.44 -5.88
CA LEU A 328 -8.41 -40.01 -6.20
C LEU A 328 -8.41 -41.54 -6.28
N GLY A 329 -7.26 -42.21 -6.10
CA GLY A 329 -7.11 -43.67 -6.17
C GLY A 329 -7.28 -44.26 -7.57
N ALA A 330 -6.88 -43.50 -8.60
CA ALA A 330 -7.10 -43.83 -10.01
C ALA A 330 -5.82 -43.93 -10.84
N MET A 331 -4.68 -44.04 -10.15
CA MET A 331 -3.33 -44.23 -10.66
C MET A 331 -2.74 -45.52 -10.11
#